data_AF-A0A9D1PBJ4-F1
#
_entry.id   AF-A0A9D1PBJ4-F1
#
_cell.length_a   1.000
_cell.length_b   1.000
_cell.length_c   1.000
_cell.angle_alpha   90.00
_cell.angle_beta   90.00
_cell.angle_gamma   90.00
#
_symmetry.space_group_name_H-M   'P 1'
#
loop_
_entity.id
_entity.type
_entity.pdbx_description
1 polymer ?
#
loop_
_entity_poly.entity_id
_entity_poly.type
_entity_poly.pdbx_seq_one_letter_code
_entity_poly.pdbx_strand_id
1 'polypeptide(L)'
;MILYQALSSYQILECILHRQIYYRDKKAVLILGSYITERMPWYRELENRRFFDQVFLFRFGGYRGTEEEILGQVEEEYKRAIPYAPEEFEKLLIAGIHTYLQVWLISREIPFEMFEDGSGALSRPWILADIHKKSSPARYALIEKYHLYDHQSPWITRKYCDMKGQLPGFSDEKAQDFQVLEAFRGLSEKLKEEIRSLFRLPSLQGGEEDVLLLTQQFANLGQLSLEEQKSIYRHVFTYYLEGRKILIKPHPDDILYYSRLFPRCRILRDPFPCELLPFVFQKLPGTLCTVSSTGVNQIRQEFSDTLIFNSLYEKSFHWDGSYYTALYLAEHLLADGILCYGANLVQLENLAKIHWPHGKTLKITQDPEELKEQKRILQIRDDFREGLWGTSEPEYPDISRIPEEKFLGILYLNSEKKYSMYQPGEKEKFFRMIPFRIREKEKNHTLYFYPMKEEVRNMAEMFSKTGLSGQAPVSIETMSDSQIRICMLEGILAATEKRLLEYIETEKELRKELEELKQKGGSP
;
A
#
# COMPACT_ATOMS: atom_id res chain seq x y z
N MET A 1 29.85 -21.29 14.58
CA MET A 1 29.32 -20.01 15.11
C MET A 1 28.40 -19.44 14.05
N ILE A 2 27.31 -18.78 14.42
CA ILE A 2 26.32 -18.25 13.47
C ILE A 2 26.34 -16.72 13.50
N LEU A 3 26.37 -16.07 12.34
CA LEU A 3 26.25 -14.62 12.22
C LEU A 3 24.83 -14.23 11.83
N TYR A 4 24.25 -13.30 12.55
CA TYR A 4 22.99 -12.64 12.21
C TYR A 4 23.23 -11.17 11.90
N GLN A 5 22.47 -10.62 10.96
CA GLN A 5 22.38 -9.18 10.71
C GLN A 5 20.91 -8.74 10.80
N ALA A 6 20.68 -7.60 11.45
CA ALA A 6 19.37 -6.94 11.46
C ALA A 6 19.49 -5.41 11.36
N LEU A 7 18.55 -4.82 10.62
CA LEU A 7 18.43 -3.39 10.38
C LEU A 7 17.20 -2.77 11.06
N SER A 8 16.27 -3.55 11.59
CA SER A 8 15.07 -3.03 12.25
C SER A 8 14.70 -3.85 13.47
N SER A 9 13.82 -3.32 14.33
CA SER A 9 13.29 -4.07 15.47
C SER A 9 12.52 -5.33 15.05
N TYR A 10 11.85 -5.29 13.90
CA TYR A 10 11.21 -6.46 13.29
C TYR A 10 12.25 -7.53 12.92
N GLN A 11 13.32 -7.15 12.24
CA GLN A 11 14.38 -8.06 11.85
C GLN A 11 15.16 -8.62 13.05
N ILE A 12 15.27 -7.86 14.14
CA ILE A 12 15.80 -8.35 15.41
C ILE A 12 14.89 -9.46 15.95
N LEU A 13 13.56 -9.26 15.94
CA LEU A 13 12.61 -10.30 16.35
C LEU A 13 12.75 -11.55 15.47
N GLU A 14 12.83 -11.42 14.15
CA GLU A 14 13.07 -12.54 13.22
C GLU A 14 14.34 -13.32 13.60
N CYS A 15 15.47 -12.62 13.79
CA CYS A 15 16.73 -13.25 14.15
C CYS A 15 16.66 -13.98 15.50
N ILE A 16 16.00 -13.37 16.51
CA ILE A 16 15.79 -14.01 17.82
C ILE A 16 15.02 -15.32 17.65
N LEU A 17 13.86 -15.27 16.99
CA LEU A 17 13.00 -16.43 16.82
C LEU A 17 13.70 -17.54 16.04
N HIS A 18 14.37 -17.18 14.95
CA HIS A 18 15.09 -18.11 14.12
C HIS A 18 16.21 -18.82 14.89
N ARG A 19 17.01 -18.08 15.67
CA ARG A 19 18.04 -18.67 16.54
C ARG A 19 17.44 -19.65 17.53
N GLN A 20 16.34 -19.28 18.19
CA GLN A 20 15.73 -20.12 19.23
C GLN A 20 15.18 -21.44 18.68
N ILE A 21 14.75 -21.45 17.42
CA ILE A 21 14.22 -22.64 16.76
C ILE A 21 15.34 -23.53 16.19
N TYR A 22 16.30 -22.94 15.47
CA TYR A 22 17.25 -23.71 14.66
C TYR A 22 18.66 -23.82 15.26
N TYR A 23 19.08 -22.85 16.08
CA TYR A 23 20.48 -22.70 16.49
C TYR A 23 20.65 -22.33 17.96
N ARG A 24 19.73 -22.82 18.82
CA ARG A 24 19.70 -22.48 20.26
C ARG A 24 21.01 -22.77 20.99
N ASP A 25 21.67 -23.88 20.63
CA ASP A 25 22.89 -24.36 21.29
C ASP A 25 24.17 -23.92 20.59
N LYS A 26 24.08 -23.09 19.54
CA LYS A 26 25.23 -22.57 18.80
C LYS A 26 25.55 -21.16 19.28
N LYS A 27 26.84 -20.85 19.41
CA LYS A 27 27.30 -19.47 19.57
C LYS A 27 26.79 -18.62 18.40
N ALA A 28 26.10 -17.53 18.71
CA ALA A 28 25.49 -16.61 17.75
C ALA A 28 25.94 -15.17 17.99
N VAL A 29 26.39 -14.52 16.92
CA VAL A 29 26.77 -13.11 16.89
C VAL A 29 25.71 -12.32 16.14
N LEU A 30 25.33 -11.14 16.62
CA LEU A 30 24.42 -10.24 15.93
C LEU A 30 25.12 -8.94 15.54
N ILE A 31 24.97 -8.54 14.28
CA ILE A 31 25.35 -7.22 13.78
C ILE A 31 24.08 -6.37 13.65
N LEU A 32 24.13 -5.18 14.23
CA LEU A 32 23.07 -4.18 14.15
C LEU A 32 23.53 -2.92 13.47
N GLY A 33 22.62 -2.24 12.77
CA GLY A 33 22.89 -0.89 12.28
C GLY A 33 23.09 0.10 13.42
N SER A 34 24.05 1.01 13.30
CA SER A 34 24.37 1.99 14.36
C SER A 34 23.17 2.82 14.81
N TYR A 35 22.24 3.17 13.91
CA TYR A 35 21.02 3.92 14.22
C TYR A 35 20.05 3.18 15.16
N ILE A 36 20.26 1.88 15.42
CA ILE A 36 19.46 1.13 16.40
C ILE A 36 19.58 1.73 17.80
N THR A 37 20.68 2.45 18.10
CA THR A 37 20.89 3.09 19.41
C THR A 37 19.86 4.17 19.71
N GLU A 38 19.26 4.76 18.67
CA GLU A 38 18.19 5.77 18.83
C GLU A 38 16.83 5.11 19.04
N ARG A 39 16.55 4.01 18.32
CA ARG A 39 15.26 3.31 18.34
C ARG A 39 15.11 2.31 19.48
N MET A 40 16.21 1.64 19.83
CA MET A 40 16.33 0.68 20.92
C MET A 40 17.63 0.95 21.70
N PRO A 41 17.71 2.06 22.48
CA PRO A 41 18.86 2.38 23.34
C PRO A 41 19.33 1.23 24.26
N TRP A 42 18.43 0.29 24.54
CA TRP A 42 18.67 -0.90 25.37
C TRP A 42 19.08 -2.14 24.55
N TYR A 43 19.56 -1.98 23.31
CA TYR A 43 19.98 -3.10 22.45
C TYR A 43 20.97 -4.07 23.13
N ARG A 44 21.78 -3.60 24.09
CA ARG A 44 22.70 -4.45 24.88
C ARG A 44 21.98 -5.52 25.71
N GLU A 45 20.68 -5.37 25.96
CA GLU A 45 19.87 -6.42 26.58
C GLU A 45 19.79 -7.68 25.72
N LEU A 46 20.01 -7.61 24.41
CA LEU A 46 20.12 -8.77 23.52
C LEU A 46 21.26 -9.71 23.95
N GLU A 47 22.38 -9.12 24.37
CA GLU A 47 23.56 -9.85 24.88
C GLU A 47 23.34 -10.24 26.36
N ASN A 48 22.92 -9.30 27.20
CA ASN A 48 22.75 -9.54 28.64
C ASN A 48 21.70 -10.61 28.97
N ARG A 49 20.63 -10.69 28.17
CA ARG A 49 19.57 -11.72 28.28
C ARG A 49 19.90 -13.00 27.51
N ARG A 50 21.09 -13.09 26.89
CA ARG A 50 21.57 -14.24 26.11
C ARG A 50 20.72 -14.60 24.88
N PHE A 51 20.02 -13.61 24.31
CA PHE A 51 19.41 -13.77 22.99
C PHE A 51 20.47 -13.90 21.90
N PHE A 52 21.62 -13.25 22.08
CA PHE A 52 22.85 -13.44 21.31
C PHE A 52 24.03 -13.51 22.26
N ASP A 53 25.10 -14.17 21.84
CA ASP A 53 26.31 -14.29 22.66
C ASP A 53 27.15 -13.01 22.60
N GLN A 54 27.12 -12.31 21.46
CA GLN A 54 27.81 -11.04 21.25
C GLN A 54 27.01 -10.16 20.28
N VAL A 55 26.98 -8.85 20.55
CA VAL A 55 26.30 -7.86 19.69
C VAL A 55 27.26 -6.74 19.30
N PHE A 56 27.37 -6.50 18.00
CA PHE A 56 28.21 -5.46 17.41
C PHE A 56 27.38 -4.44 16.63
N LEU A 57 27.86 -3.20 16.60
CA LEU A 57 27.28 -2.13 15.79
C LEU A 57 28.10 -1.97 14.51
N PHE A 58 27.41 -1.79 13.39
CA PHE A 58 28.01 -1.62 12.07
C PHE A 58 27.37 -0.45 11.32
N ARG A 59 28.18 0.30 10.56
CA ARG A 59 27.72 1.43 9.76
C ARG A 59 27.31 0.98 8.35
N PHE A 60 26.04 0.71 8.11
CA PHE A 60 25.56 0.21 6.80
C PHE A 60 25.49 1.23 5.64
N GLY A 61 25.84 2.49 5.88
CA GLY A 61 25.69 3.55 4.88
C GLY A 61 26.64 4.73 5.06
N GLY A 62 26.50 5.73 4.18
CA GLY A 62 27.34 6.93 4.19
C GLY A 62 28.70 6.78 3.49
N TYR A 63 28.94 5.66 2.82
CA TYR A 63 30.12 5.44 1.98
C TYR A 63 30.04 6.25 0.68
N ARG A 64 31.19 6.73 0.20
CA ARG A 64 31.29 7.57 -1.00
C ARG A 64 32.49 7.15 -1.84
N GLY A 65 32.41 7.34 -3.15
CA GLY A 65 33.49 7.03 -4.08
C GLY A 65 33.05 6.10 -5.19
N THR A 66 34.04 5.53 -5.89
CA THR A 66 33.86 4.43 -6.83
C THR A 66 33.40 3.16 -6.10
N GLU A 67 32.98 2.15 -6.87
CA GLU A 67 32.63 0.84 -6.33
C GLU A 67 33.77 0.22 -5.49
N GLU A 68 35.00 0.28 -6.00
CA GLU A 68 36.21 -0.21 -5.30
C GLU A 68 36.47 0.56 -4.00
N GLU A 69 36.34 1.89 -4.02
CA GLU A 69 36.52 2.72 -2.82
C GLU A 69 35.44 2.45 -1.75
N ILE A 70 34.19 2.23 -2.18
CA ILE A 70 33.09 1.87 -1.27
C ILE A 70 33.35 0.50 -0.65
N LEU A 71 33.74 -0.49 -1.46
CA LEU A 71 34.05 -1.84 -0.99
C LEU A 71 35.23 -1.85 0.01
N GLY A 72 36.29 -1.07 -0.27
CA GLY A 72 37.41 -0.90 0.65
C GLY A 72 37.00 -0.31 2.00
N GLN A 73 36.15 0.74 1.99
CA GLN A 73 35.64 1.33 3.24
C GLN A 73 34.74 0.37 4.03
N VAL A 74 33.94 -0.45 3.36
CA VAL A 74 33.10 -1.48 4.00
C VAL A 74 33.97 -2.54 4.66
N GLU A 75 35.04 -2.98 3.99
CA GLU A 75 35.99 -3.94 4.53
C GLU A 75 36.73 -3.42 5.77
N GLU A 76 37.21 -2.17 5.72
CA GLU A 76 37.83 -1.51 6.88
C GLU A 76 36.86 -1.39 8.05
N GLU A 77 35.61 -1.00 7.77
CA GLU A 77 34.56 -0.94 8.80
C GLU A 77 34.30 -2.32 9.41
N TYR A 78 34.23 -3.38 8.60
CA TYR A 78 33.99 -4.74 9.06
C TYR A 78 35.12 -5.22 9.98
N LYS A 79 36.37 -5.08 9.54
CA LYS A 79 37.56 -5.47 10.34
C LYS A 79 37.65 -4.70 11.65
N ARG A 80 37.19 -3.44 11.67
CA ARG A 80 37.18 -2.59 12.86
C ARG A 80 36.06 -2.98 13.84
N ALA A 81 34.87 -3.28 13.32
CA ALA A 81 33.68 -3.48 14.13
C ALA A 81 33.50 -4.93 14.61
N ILE A 82 33.89 -5.91 13.78
CA ILE A 82 33.62 -7.33 13.99
C ILE A 82 34.95 -8.07 14.17
N PRO A 83 35.17 -8.77 15.29
CA PRO A 83 36.44 -9.43 15.58
C PRO A 83 36.63 -10.78 14.89
N TYR A 84 35.72 -11.15 13.97
CA TYR A 84 35.67 -12.44 13.29
C TYR A 84 35.63 -12.23 11.78
N ALA A 85 36.45 -12.98 11.05
CA ALA A 85 36.33 -13.06 9.60
C ALA A 85 35.00 -13.74 9.20
N PRO A 86 34.36 -13.35 8.08
CA PRO A 86 33.11 -13.96 7.63
C PRO A 86 33.18 -15.49 7.51
N GLU A 87 34.33 -16.03 7.12
CA GLU A 87 34.57 -17.45 6.90
C GLU A 87 34.64 -18.27 8.20
N GLU A 88 34.79 -17.61 9.36
CA GLU A 88 34.73 -18.27 10.67
C GLU A 88 33.30 -18.65 11.09
N PHE A 89 32.30 -18.11 10.38
CA PHE A 89 30.91 -18.41 10.62
C PHE A 89 30.45 -19.61 9.78
N GLU A 90 29.74 -20.52 10.41
CA GLU A 90 29.10 -21.67 9.74
C GLU A 90 28.01 -21.20 8.78
N LYS A 91 27.29 -20.12 9.15
CA LYS A 91 26.25 -19.48 8.36
C LYS A 91 26.19 -17.98 8.65
N LEU A 92 25.85 -17.22 7.61
CA LEU A 92 25.50 -15.80 7.65
C LEU A 92 24.00 -15.69 7.35
N LEU A 93 23.21 -15.24 8.32
CA LEU A 93 21.77 -15.03 8.19
C LEU A 93 21.45 -13.54 8.22
N ILE A 94 20.98 -13.03 7.08
CA ILE A 94 20.97 -11.60 6.82
C ILE A 94 19.55 -11.11 6.62
N ALA A 95 19.05 -10.32 7.58
CA ALA A 95 17.82 -9.57 7.40
C ALA A 95 18.16 -8.16 6.87
N GLY A 96 17.46 -7.73 5.81
CA GLY A 96 17.78 -6.50 5.10
C GLY A 96 19.05 -6.59 4.27
N ILE A 97 18.98 -7.30 3.14
CA ILE A 97 20.15 -7.59 2.29
C ILE A 97 20.57 -6.41 1.40
N HIS A 98 19.75 -5.36 1.33
CA HIS A 98 19.92 -4.22 0.43
C HIS A 98 20.96 -3.21 0.96
N THR A 99 22.18 -3.67 1.30
CA THR A 99 23.25 -2.84 1.86
C THR A 99 24.59 -3.05 1.17
N TYR A 100 25.52 -2.12 1.38
CA TYR A 100 26.90 -2.26 0.90
C TYR A 100 27.66 -3.42 1.54
N LEU A 101 27.27 -3.90 2.73
CA LEU A 101 27.89 -5.07 3.34
C LEU A 101 27.63 -6.32 2.50
N GLN A 102 26.40 -6.50 2.00
CA GLN A 102 26.07 -7.64 1.15
C GLN A 102 26.74 -7.55 -0.22
N VAL A 103 26.87 -6.34 -0.77
CA VAL A 103 27.67 -6.11 -1.99
C VAL A 103 29.13 -6.54 -1.77
N TRP A 104 29.72 -6.20 -0.63
CA TRP A 104 31.07 -6.64 -0.27
C TRP A 104 31.19 -8.15 -0.08
N LEU A 105 30.25 -8.80 0.63
CA LEU A 105 30.23 -10.25 0.77
C LEU A 105 30.20 -10.96 -0.59
N ILE A 106 29.34 -10.48 -1.51
CA ILE A 106 29.25 -11.05 -2.87
C ILE A 106 30.54 -10.82 -3.66
N SER A 107 31.15 -9.63 -3.57
CA SER A 107 32.42 -9.34 -4.23
C SER A 107 33.59 -10.24 -3.76
N ARG A 108 33.42 -10.85 -2.58
CA ARG A 108 34.34 -11.81 -1.96
C ARG A 108 33.88 -13.26 -2.09
N GLU A 109 32.83 -13.52 -2.86
CA GLU A 109 32.29 -14.86 -3.08
C GLU A 109 31.82 -15.55 -1.78
N ILE A 110 31.33 -14.76 -0.82
CA ILE A 110 30.86 -15.26 0.48
C ILE A 110 29.35 -15.48 0.40
N PRO A 111 28.87 -16.74 0.46
CA PRO A 111 27.44 -17.04 0.43
C PRO A 111 26.76 -16.67 1.74
N PHE A 112 25.47 -16.34 1.66
CA PHE A 112 24.63 -16.07 2.83
C PHE A 112 23.19 -16.59 2.63
N GLU A 113 22.45 -16.65 3.72
CA GLU A 113 21.01 -16.89 3.76
C GLU A 113 20.32 -15.57 4.11
N MET A 114 19.12 -15.34 3.57
CA MET A 114 18.39 -14.09 3.79
C MET A 114 17.06 -14.32 4.49
N PHE A 115 16.60 -13.29 5.20
CA PHE A 115 15.19 -13.12 5.57
C PHE A 115 14.55 -12.15 4.59
N GLU A 116 13.28 -12.34 4.27
CA GLU A 116 12.51 -11.33 3.56
C GLU A 116 12.41 -10.03 4.40
N ASP A 117 12.29 -8.87 3.75
CA ASP A 117 12.25 -7.59 4.46
C ASP A 117 10.95 -7.35 5.25
N GLY A 118 9.91 -8.12 4.94
CA GLY A 118 8.62 -8.15 5.62
C GLY A 118 7.71 -9.18 4.93
N SER A 119 6.61 -9.58 5.58
CA SER A 119 5.74 -10.63 5.03
C SER A 119 5.22 -10.32 3.65
N GLY A 120 5.47 -11.26 2.74
CA GLY A 120 5.08 -11.14 1.34
C GLY A 120 6.03 -10.30 0.48
N ALA A 121 7.15 -9.83 1.03
CA ALA A 121 8.08 -8.99 0.28
C ALA A 121 8.80 -9.79 -0.81
N LEU A 122 9.01 -11.09 -0.59
CA LEU A 122 9.78 -11.92 -1.53
C LEU A 122 9.12 -12.03 -2.92
N SER A 123 7.79 -12.10 -2.99
CA SER A 123 7.04 -12.10 -4.25
C SER A 123 6.75 -10.68 -4.78
N ARG A 124 7.26 -9.63 -4.12
CA ARG A 124 7.02 -8.22 -4.46
C ARG A 124 8.32 -7.39 -4.44
N PRO A 125 9.41 -7.86 -5.10
CA PRO A 125 10.73 -7.21 -5.02
C PRO A 125 10.74 -5.75 -5.48
N TRP A 126 9.84 -5.39 -6.42
CA TRP A 126 9.77 -4.03 -6.98
C TRP A 126 9.40 -2.95 -5.95
N ILE A 127 8.71 -3.30 -4.85
CA ILE A 127 8.24 -2.30 -3.87
C ILE A 127 9.43 -1.55 -3.26
N LEU A 128 10.40 -2.28 -2.72
CA LEU A 128 11.58 -1.67 -2.09
C LEU A 128 12.54 -1.10 -3.13
N ALA A 129 12.68 -1.79 -4.27
CA ALA A 129 13.46 -1.32 -5.41
C ALA A 129 13.04 0.08 -5.86
N ASP A 130 11.74 0.30 -6.07
CA ASP A 130 11.20 1.58 -6.53
C ASP A 130 11.39 2.70 -5.50
N ILE A 131 11.23 2.39 -4.22
CA ILE A 131 11.48 3.36 -3.13
C ILE A 131 12.94 3.80 -3.17
N HIS A 132 13.88 2.87 -3.19
CA HIS A 132 15.32 3.18 -3.17
C HIS A 132 15.82 3.78 -4.49
N LYS A 133 15.24 3.39 -5.62
CA LYS A 133 15.53 3.99 -6.93
C LYS A 133 15.20 5.48 -6.95
N LYS A 134 14.15 5.90 -6.26
CA LYS A 134 13.75 7.31 -6.11
C LYS A 134 14.56 8.03 -5.03
N SER A 135 14.68 7.44 -3.84
CA SER A 135 15.27 8.11 -2.67
C SER A 135 16.80 8.08 -2.63
N SER A 136 17.45 7.10 -3.28
CA SER A 136 18.90 6.94 -3.29
C SER A 136 19.41 6.27 -4.59
N PRO A 137 19.30 6.93 -5.76
CA PRO A 137 19.53 6.32 -7.07
C PRO A 137 20.92 5.68 -7.25
N ALA A 138 21.98 6.35 -6.76
CA ALA A 138 23.34 5.84 -6.89
C ALA A 138 23.57 4.57 -6.06
N ARG A 139 23.03 4.53 -4.83
CA ARG A 139 23.05 3.34 -3.97
C ARG A 139 22.25 2.20 -4.59
N TYR A 140 21.06 2.50 -5.10
CA TYR A 140 20.23 1.54 -5.82
C TYR A 140 21.01 0.93 -6.98
N ALA A 141 21.58 1.75 -7.85
CA ALA A 141 22.30 1.30 -9.03
C ALA A 141 23.48 0.37 -8.70
N LEU A 142 24.24 0.65 -7.64
CA LEU A 142 25.33 -0.24 -7.22
C LEU A 142 24.80 -1.58 -6.70
N ILE A 143 23.84 -1.55 -5.78
CA ILE A 143 23.27 -2.76 -5.16
C ILE A 143 22.59 -3.66 -6.20
N GLU A 144 21.93 -3.06 -7.19
CA GLU A 144 21.21 -3.79 -8.22
C GLU A 144 22.12 -4.57 -9.17
N LYS A 145 23.36 -4.11 -9.42
CA LYS A 145 24.36 -4.89 -10.18
C LYS A 145 24.60 -6.29 -9.59
N TYR A 146 24.32 -6.46 -8.31
CA TYR A 146 24.54 -7.68 -7.55
C TYR A 146 23.26 -8.52 -7.35
N HIS A 147 22.15 -8.15 -8.02
CA HIS A 147 20.88 -8.88 -7.98
C HIS A 147 20.35 -9.08 -6.55
N LEU A 148 20.43 -8.00 -5.76
CA LEU A 148 19.97 -7.97 -4.38
C LEU A 148 18.49 -7.57 -4.26
N TYR A 149 17.96 -6.67 -5.11
CA TYR A 149 16.54 -6.29 -5.03
C TYR A 149 15.59 -7.34 -5.63
N ASP A 150 16.01 -8.02 -6.70
CA ASP A 150 15.25 -9.13 -7.30
C ASP A 150 15.49 -10.48 -6.60
N HIS A 151 16.41 -10.50 -5.63
CA HIS A 151 16.84 -11.67 -4.88
C HIS A 151 17.41 -12.80 -5.76
N GLN A 152 17.93 -12.49 -6.96
CA GLN A 152 18.44 -13.49 -7.90
C GLN A 152 19.94 -13.77 -7.76
N SER A 153 20.65 -13.07 -6.88
CA SER A 153 22.07 -13.30 -6.64
C SER A 153 22.37 -14.80 -6.37
N PRO A 154 23.37 -15.39 -7.04
CA PRO A 154 23.71 -16.81 -6.83
C PRO A 154 24.23 -17.09 -5.43
N TRP A 155 24.76 -16.07 -4.75
CA TRP A 155 25.32 -16.14 -3.39
C TRP A 155 24.25 -16.16 -2.29
N ILE A 156 22.99 -15.89 -2.64
CA ILE A 156 21.85 -16.16 -1.76
C ILE A 156 21.55 -17.65 -1.85
N THR A 157 21.79 -18.39 -0.77
CA THR A 157 21.67 -19.85 -0.74
C THR A 157 20.32 -20.34 -0.21
N ARG A 158 19.62 -19.49 0.56
CA ARG A 158 18.30 -19.76 1.14
C ARG A 158 17.58 -18.45 1.47
N LYS A 159 16.25 -18.47 1.42
CA LYS A 159 15.37 -17.32 1.62
C LYS A 159 14.27 -17.67 2.62
N TYR A 160 14.37 -17.20 3.86
CA TYR A 160 13.33 -17.38 4.86
C TYR A 160 12.22 -16.36 4.62
N CYS A 161 10.99 -16.82 4.45
CA CYS A 161 9.83 -15.95 4.20
C CYS A 161 8.54 -16.56 4.74
N ASP A 162 7.54 -15.72 4.94
CA ASP A 162 6.16 -16.13 5.18
C ASP A 162 5.53 -16.55 3.85
N MET A 163 5.46 -17.86 3.61
CA MET A 163 4.90 -18.40 2.35
C MET A 163 3.41 -18.04 2.19
N LYS A 164 2.67 -17.90 3.29
CA LYS A 164 1.24 -17.51 3.23
C LYS A 164 1.03 -16.04 2.90
N GLY A 165 2.05 -15.20 3.09
CA GLY A 165 2.02 -13.77 2.76
C GLY A 165 2.33 -13.45 1.28
N GLN A 166 2.83 -14.43 0.53
CA GLN A 166 3.23 -14.23 -0.87
C GLN A 166 2.02 -14.10 -1.81
N LEU A 167 2.25 -13.60 -3.03
CA LEU A 167 1.24 -13.56 -4.08
C LEU A 167 0.79 -14.98 -4.47
N PRO A 168 -0.49 -15.18 -4.88
CA PRO A 168 -0.95 -16.46 -5.41
C PRO A 168 -0.05 -16.96 -6.55
N GLY A 169 0.33 -18.24 -6.50
CA GLY A 169 1.20 -18.86 -7.50
C GLY A 169 2.71 -18.61 -7.31
N PHE A 170 3.12 -17.89 -6.25
CA PHE A 170 4.54 -17.72 -5.94
C PHE A 170 5.22 -19.05 -5.62
N SER A 171 6.40 -19.27 -6.20
CA SER A 171 7.27 -20.41 -5.94
C SER A 171 8.73 -20.00 -6.13
N ASP A 172 9.60 -20.42 -5.22
CA ASP A 172 11.04 -20.22 -5.29
C ASP A 172 11.72 -21.42 -4.61
N GLU A 173 12.64 -22.10 -5.30
CA GLU A 173 13.30 -23.31 -4.80
C GLU A 173 14.19 -23.05 -3.57
N LYS A 174 14.66 -21.81 -3.39
CA LYS A 174 15.45 -21.39 -2.23
C LYS A 174 14.57 -20.89 -1.09
N ALA A 175 13.26 -20.74 -1.28
CA ALA A 175 12.35 -20.27 -0.24
C ALA A 175 12.09 -21.34 0.83
N GLN A 176 12.15 -20.92 2.09
CA GLN A 176 11.79 -21.73 3.25
C GLN A 176 10.77 -20.98 4.08
N ASP A 177 9.66 -21.65 4.40
CA ASP A 177 8.60 -21.07 5.22
C ASP A 177 9.10 -20.78 6.64
N PHE A 178 8.98 -19.52 7.06
CA PHE A 178 9.32 -19.03 8.38
C PHE A 178 8.36 -17.90 8.78
N GLN A 179 7.28 -18.27 9.45
CA GLN A 179 6.26 -17.32 9.91
C GLN A 179 6.60 -16.83 11.32
N VAL A 180 6.92 -15.53 11.46
CA VAL A 180 7.31 -14.90 12.74
C VAL A 180 6.25 -15.09 13.84
N LEU A 181 4.97 -14.92 13.51
CA LEU A 181 3.87 -15.08 14.47
C LEU A 181 3.77 -16.52 15.00
N GLU A 182 3.80 -17.52 14.12
CA GLU A 182 3.75 -18.93 14.49
C GLU A 182 5.00 -19.34 15.28
N ALA A 183 6.17 -18.87 14.84
CA ALA A 183 7.42 -19.06 15.55
C ALA A 183 7.35 -18.50 16.99
N PHE A 184 6.79 -17.30 17.16
CA PHE A 184 6.60 -16.70 18.48
C PHE A 184 5.60 -17.49 19.35
N ARG A 185 4.49 -17.96 18.78
CA ARG A 185 3.48 -18.80 19.47
C ARG A 185 4.05 -20.11 19.96
N GLY A 186 4.93 -20.72 19.18
CA GLY A 186 5.59 -21.99 19.50
C GLY A 186 6.61 -21.92 20.63
N LEU A 187 7.00 -20.72 21.09
CA LEU A 187 7.96 -20.57 22.17
C LEU A 187 7.37 -20.93 23.55
N SER A 188 8.25 -21.26 24.49
CA SER A 188 7.88 -21.39 25.91
C SER A 188 7.40 -20.04 26.48
N GLU A 189 6.46 -20.07 27.43
CA GLU A 189 5.94 -18.85 28.09
C GLU A 189 7.03 -17.98 28.72
N LYS A 190 8.07 -18.59 29.30
CA LYS A 190 9.23 -17.87 29.82
C LYS A 190 9.91 -17.01 28.74
N LEU A 191 10.19 -17.62 27.59
CA LEU A 191 10.86 -16.95 26.48
C LEU A 191 9.96 -15.91 25.82
N LYS A 192 8.65 -16.17 25.72
CA LYS A 192 7.67 -15.16 25.29
C LYS A 192 7.76 -13.95 26.20
N GLU A 193 7.72 -14.13 27.52
CA GLU A 193 7.80 -13.01 28.48
C GLU A 193 9.15 -12.27 28.42
N GLU A 194 10.27 -12.98 28.22
CA GLU A 194 11.58 -12.36 28.00
C GLU A 194 11.60 -11.48 26.75
N ILE A 195 11.00 -11.93 25.63
CA ILE A 195 10.90 -11.16 24.39
C ILE A 195 9.92 -9.99 24.57
N ARG A 196 8.77 -10.20 25.24
CA ARG A 196 7.80 -9.14 25.55
C ARG A 196 8.46 -8.01 26.35
N SER A 197 9.25 -8.39 27.36
CA SER A 197 10.01 -7.46 28.19
C SER A 197 11.11 -6.76 27.39
N LEU A 198 11.84 -7.47 26.52
CA LEU A 198 12.86 -6.88 25.64
C LEU A 198 12.27 -5.79 24.73
N PHE A 199 11.11 -6.04 24.11
CA PHE A 199 10.44 -5.06 23.25
C PHE A 199 9.55 -4.09 24.00
N ARG A 200 9.53 -4.14 25.34
CA ARG A 200 8.72 -3.27 26.21
C ARG A 200 7.25 -3.26 25.80
N LEU A 201 6.73 -4.43 25.48
CA LEU A 201 5.35 -4.56 25.00
C LEU A 201 4.39 -4.07 26.09
N PRO A 202 3.48 -3.15 25.76
CA PRO A 202 2.44 -2.76 26.70
C PRO A 202 1.42 -3.90 26.87
N SER A 203 0.66 -3.84 27.96
CA SER A 203 -0.57 -4.65 28.11
C SER A 203 -1.76 -3.73 27.88
N LEU A 204 -2.50 -4.00 26.81
CA LEU A 204 -3.64 -3.19 26.39
C LEU A 204 -4.92 -4.01 26.47
N GLN A 205 -6.00 -3.32 26.84
CA GLN A 205 -7.35 -3.80 26.63
C GLN A 205 -7.85 -3.22 25.30
N GLY A 206 -8.25 -4.09 24.38
CA GLY A 206 -9.02 -3.72 23.19
C GLY A 206 -10.47 -4.21 23.32
N GLY A 207 -11.15 -4.35 22.19
CA GLY A 207 -12.50 -4.86 22.11
C GLY A 207 -12.97 -4.99 20.66
N GLU A 208 -13.99 -5.81 20.43
CA GLU A 208 -14.53 -6.06 19.08
C GLU A 208 -15.03 -4.78 18.39
N GLU A 209 -15.48 -3.79 19.15
CA GLU A 209 -15.93 -2.49 18.63
C GLU A 209 -14.78 -1.51 18.30
N ASP A 210 -13.55 -1.85 18.71
CA ASP A 210 -12.39 -0.98 18.55
C ASP A 210 -11.74 -1.17 17.17
N VAL A 211 -11.20 -0.07 16.63
CA VAL A 211 -10.40 -0.06 15.39
C VAL A 211 -8.95 0.26 15.73
N LEU A 212 -8.04 -0.59 15.26
CA LEU A 212 -6.61 -0.29 15.26
C LEU A 212 -6.20 0.31 13.91
N LEU A 213 -5.85 1.60 13.91
CA LEU A 213 -5.32 2.29 12.74
C LEU A 213 -3.79 2.29 12.79
N LEU A 214 -3.14 1.66 11.80
CA LEU A 214 -1.70 1.78 11.58
C LEU A 214 -1.43 2.90 10.59
N THR A 215 -0.60 3.87 10.99
CA THR A 215 -0.20 4.99 10.12
C THR A 215 1.11 4.71 9.41
N GLN A 216 1.44 5.52 8.41
CA GLN A 216 2.65 5.45 7.60
C GLN A 216 3.26 6.85 7.44
N GLN A 217 4.56 6.89 7.20
CA GLN A 217 5.37 8.11 7.09
C GLN A 217 5.46 8.66 5.64
N PHE A 218 4.31 8.83 4.97
CA PHE A 218 4.27 9.22 3.55
C PHE A 218 5.08 10.48 3.22
N ALA A 219 5.02 11.50 4.08
CA ALA A 219 5.75 12.75 3.90
C ALA A 219 7.26 12.58 3.98
N ASN A 220 7.74 11.76 4.91
CA ASN A 220 9.18 11.50 5.07
C ASN A 220 9.75 10.72 3.88
N LEU A 221 8.95 9.86 3.26
CA LEU A 221 9.33 9.09 2.08
C LEU A 221 9.17 9.88 0.77
N GLY A 222 8.69 11.12 0.82
CA GLY A 222 8.43 11.95 -0.36
C GLY A 222 7.29 11.44 -1.26
N GLN A 223 6.39 10.61 -0.71
CA GLN A 223 5.24 10.06 -1.45
C GLN A 223 4.07 11.06 -1.49
N LEU A 224 3.86 11.78 -0.39
CA LEU A 224 2.84 12.83 -0.23
C LEU A 224 3.46 14.06 0.43
N SER A 225 2.88 15.23 0.26
CA SER A 225 3.18 16.37 1.12
C SER A 225 2.62 16.16 2.54
N LEU A 226 3.10 16.95 3.51
CA LEU A 226 2.60 16.89 4.89
C LEU A 226 1.09 17.18 4.99
N GLU A 227 0.58 18.12 4.19
CA GLU A 227 -0.84 18.45 4.15
C GLU A 227 -1.67 17.33 3.50
N GLU A 228 -1.15 16.68 2.46
CA GLU A 228 -1.77 15.50 1.87
C GLU A 228 -1.80 14.33 2.86
N GLN A 229 -0.73 14.08 3.61
CA GLN A 229 -0.72 13.06 4.67
C GLN A 229 -1.76 13.37 5.78
N LYS A 230 -1.93 14.64 6.17
CA LYS A 230 -3.04 15.01 7.08
C LYS A 230 -4.39 14.76 6.45
N SER A 231 -4.53 15.08 5.16
CA SER A 231 -5.77 14.97 4.42
C SER A 231 -6.20 13.52 4.26
N ILE A 232 -5.31 12.61 3.87
CA ILE A 232 -5.64 11.19 3.70
C ILE A 232 -6.16 10.57 5.00
N TYR A 233 -5.54 10.83 6.15
CA TYR A 233 -6.08 10.33 7.41
C TYR A 233 -7.40 11.02 7.80
N ARG A 234 -7.60 12.30 7.51
CA ARG A 234 -8.92 12.94 7.73
C ARG A 234 -10.02 12.29 6.88
N HIS A 235 -9.71 11.92 5.64
CA HIS A 235 -10.61 11.18 4.75
C HIS A 235 -10.93 9.80 5.31
N VAL A 236 -9.91 9.01 5.68
CA VAL A 236 -10.10 7.70 6.35
C VAL A 236 -11.04 7.82 7.56
N PHE A 237 -10.82 8.82 8.40
CA PHE A 237 -11.67 9.07 9.57
C PHE A 237 -13.12 9.43 9.20
N THR A 238 -13.29 10.32 8.23
CA THR A 238 -14.60 10.87 7.85
C THR A 238 -15.46 9.82 7.17
N TYR A 239 -14.88 9.03 6.26
CA TYR A 239 -15.64 8.10 5.45
C TYR A 239 -15.67 6.67 5.98
N TYR A 240 -14.77 6.26 6.88
CA TYR A 240 -14.65 4.84 7.24
C TYR A 240 -14.68 4.58 8.74
N LEU A 241 -14.27 5.55 9.56
CA LEU A 241 -14.08 5.35 11.01
C LEU A 241 -14.98 6.23 11.88
N GLU A 242 -15.86 7.04 11.31
CA GLU A 242 -16.73 7.93 12.09
C GLU A 242 -17.59 7.15 13.09
N GLY A 243 -17.71 7.66 14.32
CA GLY A 243 -18.43 7.00 15.42
C GLY A 243 -17.72 5.80 16.06
N ARG A 244 -16.58 5.34 15.55
CA ARG A 244 -15.83 4.19 16.08
C ARG A 244 -14.87 4.58 17.20
N LYS A 245 -14.51 3.62 18.06
CA LYS A 245 -13.42 3.75 19.04
C LYS A 245 -12.09 3.44 18.36
N ILE A 246 -11.23 4.44 18.23
CA ILE A 246 -10.02 4.31 17.39
C ILE A 246 -8.76 4.39 18.25
N LEU A 247 -7.93 3.37 18.10
CA LEU A 247 -6.55 3.29 18.59
C LEU A 247 -5.61 3.51 17.42
N ILE A 248 -4.80 4.56 17.46
CA ILE A 248 -3.82 4.87 16.42
C ILE A 248 -2.47 4.37 16.89
N LYS A 249 -1.80 3.54 16.09
CA LYS A 249 -0.38 3.19 16.23
C LYS A 249 0.40 3.93 15.14
N PRO A 250 1.05 5.06 15.48
CA PRO A 250 1.85 5.78 14.50
C PRO A 250 3.04 4.95 14.03
N HIS A 251 3.43 5.14 12.77
CA HIS A 251 4.73 4.66 12.30
C HIS A 251 5.85 5.33 13.12
N PRO A 252 6.93 4.61 13.52
CA PRO A 252 7.97 5.16 14.38
C PRO A 252 8.61 6.45 13.87
N ASP A 253 8.76 6.55 12.56
CA ASP A 253 9.33 7.72 11.89
C ASP A 253 8.27 8.77 11.48
N ASP A 254 6.99 8.56 11.77
CA ASP A 254 5.94 9.52 11.39
C ASP A 254 6.05 10.83 12.19
N ILE A 255 6.02 11.96 11.49
CA ILE A 255 6.15 13.29 12.09
C ILE A 255 4.80 13.91 12.48
N LEU A 256 3.67 13.26 12.18
CA LEU A 256 2.35 13.80 12.50
C LEU A 256 1.96 13.66 13.98
N TYR A 257 1.43 14.75 14.54
CA TYR A 257 0.88 14.80 15.89
C TYR A 257 -0.60 14.36 15.91
N TYR A 258 -0.84 13.05 15.79
CA TYR A 258 -2.20 12.48 15.73
C TYR A 258 -3.11 12.86 16.91
N SER A 259 -2.57 13.05 18.11
CA SER A 259 -3.36 13.50 19.27
C SER A 259 -3.96 14.90 19.10
N ARG A 260 -3.37 15.74 18.24
CA ARG A 260 -3.94 17.06 17.88
C ARG A 260 -4.92 16.96 16.73
N LEU A 261 -4.68 16.06 15.77
CA LEU A 261 -5.57 15.85 14.62
C LEU A 261 -6.87 15.15 15.05
N PHE A 262 -6.78 14.18 15.96
CA PHE A 262 -7.88 13.33 16.39
C PHE A 262 -7.89 13.23 17.92
N PRO A 263 -8.37 14.27 18.64
CA PRO A 263 -8.26 14.36 20.10
C PRO A 263 -9.07 13.29 20.86
N ARG A 264 -10.05 12.66 20.20
CA ARG A 264 -10.86 11.57 20.78
C ARG A 264 -10.21 10.19 20.63
N CYS A 265 -9.08 10.08 19.94
CA CYS A 265 -8.41 8.80 19.70
C CYS A 265 -7.36 8.50 20.77
N ARG A 266 -7.19 7.21 21.07
CA ARG A 266 -6.07 6.74 21.88
C ARG A 266 -4.85 6.58 20.97
N ILE A 267 -3.69 7.10 21.38
CA ILE A 267 -2.45 6.99 20.62
C ILE A 267 -1.50 6.02 21.31
N LEU A 268 -1.05 4.99 20.60
CA LEU A 268 -0.09 4.01 21.05
C LEU A 268 1.31 4.39 20.55
N ARG A 269 2.15 4.99 21.41
CA ARG A 269 3.48 5.50 21.02
C ARG A 269 4.61 4.52 21.26
N ASP A 270 4.34 3.36 21.87
CA ASP A 270 5.37 2.43 22.29
C ASP A 270 6.18 1.90 21.08
N PRO A 271 7.52 1.88 21.19
CA PRO A 271 8.42 1.49 20.11
C PRO A 271 8.59 -0.03 20.09
N PHE A 272 7.65 -0.73 19.45
CA PHE A 272 7.75 -2.18 19.22
C PHE A 272 7.31 -2.56 17.79
N PRO A 273 7.77 -3.70 17.24
CA PRO A 273 7.38 -4.21 15.93
C PRO A 273 5.87 -4.43 15.81
N CYS A 274 5.27 -4.06 14.67
CA CYS A 274 3.83 -4.23 14.44
C CYS A 274 3.38 -5.70 14.51
N GLU A 275 4.27 -6.63 14.18
CA GLU A 275 4.03 -8.07 14.22
C GLU A 275 3.79 -8.58 15.65
N LEU A 276 4.18 -7.82 16.68
CA LEU A 276 3.87 -8.16 18.07
C LEU A 276 2.53 -7.59 18.55
N LEU A 277 1.82 -6.82 17.72
CA LEU A 277 0.50 -6.26 18.07
C LEU A 277 -0.49 -7.31 18.58
N PRO A 278 -0.62 -8.52 17.97
CA PRO A 278 -1.53 -9.54 18.47
C PRO A 278 -1.32 -9.91 19.94
N PHE A 279 -0.08 -9.81 20.43
CA PHE A 279 0.28 -10.19 21.81
C PHE A 279 0.20 -9.02 22.80
N VAL A 280 0.05 -7.80 22.32
CA VAL A 280 -0.07 -6.61 23.17
C VAL A 280 -1.47 -6.51 23.79
N PHE A 281 -2.48 -7.10 23.15
CA PHE A 281 -3.86 -7.03 23.58
C PHE A 281 -4.31 -8.27 24.36
N GLN A 282 -5.03 -8.06 25.46
CA GLN A 282 -5.76 -9.15 26.12
C GLN A 282 -6.97 -9.60 25.28
N LYS A 283 -7.64 -8.62 24.64
CA LYS A 283 -8.68 -8.82 23.62
C LYS A 283 -8.36 -7.90 22.44
N LEU A 284 -8.21 -8.47 21.25
CA LEU A 284 -7.85 -7.70 20.06
C LEU A 284 -8.96 -6.71 19.67
N PRO A 285 -8.60 -5.54 19.10
CA PRO A 285 -9.52 -4.73 18.33
C PRO A 285 -10.21 -5.57 17.24
N GLY A 286 -11.50 -5.34 17.00
CA GLY A 286 -12.22 -6.12 15.99
C GLY A 286 -11.82 -5.78 14.56
N THR A 287 -11.38 -4.54 14.30
CA THR A 287 -10.99 -4.09 12.96
C THR A 287 -9.56 -3.57 12.90
N LEU A 288 -8.78 -4.06 11.93
CA LEU A 288 -7.49 -3.48 11.54
C LEU A 288 -7.65 -2.54 10.35
N CYS A 289 -7.13 -1.32 10.44
CA CYS A 289 -7.18 -0.33 9.37
C CYS A 289 -5.78 0.17 9.00
N THR A 290 -5.48 0.28 7.71
CA THR A 290 -4.26 0.93 7.21
C THR A 290 -4.44 1.38 5.76
N VAL A 291 -3.71 2.40 5.33
CA VAL A 291 -3.75 2.88 3.95
C VAL A 291 -3.01 1.96 2.98
N SER A 292 -1.78 1.56 3.30
CA SER A 292 -0.91 0.81 2.38
C SER A 292 0.28 0.18 3.11
N SER A 293 0.16 -0.02 4.44
CA SER A 293 1.23 -0.62 5.24
C SER A 293 1.38 -2.11 4.89
N THR A 294 2.59 -2.53 4.54
CA THR A 294 2.92 -3.95 4.33
C THR A 294 3.01 -4.74 5.64
N GLY A 295 3.26 -4.06 6.77
CA GLY A 295 3.35 -4.67 8.10
C GLY A 295 2.03 -5.32 8.59
N VAL A 296 0.92 -5.11 7.88
CA VAL A 296 -0.35 -5.79 8.18
C VAL A 296 -0.42 -7.22 7.66
N ASN A 297 0.42 -7.62 6.70
CA ASN A 297 0.27 -8.90 6.00
C ASN A 297 0.31 -10.10 6.94
N GLN A 298 1.17 -10.06 7.97
CA GLN A 298 1.25 -11.12 8.99
C GLN A 298 0.07 -11.10 9.95
N ILE A 299 -0.34 -9.92 10.41
CA ILE A 299 -1.28 -9.80 11.53
C ILE A 299 -2.74 -9.72 11.09
N ARG A 300 -3.04 -9.43 9.82
CA ARG A 300 -4.42 -9.18 9.36
C ARG A 300 -5.39 -10.34 9.63
N GLN A 301 -4.89 -11.58 9.62
CA GLN A 301 -5.70 -12.78 9.88
C GLN A 301 -6.11 -12.93 11.35
N GLU A 302 -5.48 -12.17 12.25
CA GLU A 302 -5.79 -12.15 13.68
C GLU A 302 -6.99 -11.27 14.02
N PHE A 303 -7.39 -10.40 13.09
CA PHE A 303 -8.51 -9.49 13.26
C PHE A 303 -9.76 -10.08 12.61
N SER A 304 -10.90 -9.95 13.28
CA SER A 304 -12.19 -10.37 12.73
C SER A 304 -12.55 -9.60 11.47
N ASP A 305 -12.05 -8.37 11.36
CA ASP A 305 -12.36 -7.50 10.24
C ASP A 305 -11.19 -6.60 9.82
N THR A 306 -11.20 -6.12 8.58
CA THR A 306 -10.14 -5.28 8.01
C THR A 306 -10.65 -4.15 7.12
N LEU A 307 -9.98 -3.00 7.18
CA LEU A 307 -10.12 -1.86 6.28
C LEU A 307 -8.73 -1.51 5.74
N ILE A 308 -8.23 -2.35 4.84
CA ILE A 308 -6.89 -2.23 4.25
C ILE A 308 -7.08 -1.60 2.87
N PHE A 309 -6.45 -0.46 2.63
CA PHE A 309 -6.43 0.17 1.31
C PHE A 309 -5.18 -0.29 0.52
N ASN A 310 -5.07 0.18 -0.72
CA ASN A 310 -3.93 -0.07 -1.61
C ASN A 310 -3.17 1.24 -1.89
N SER A 311 -2.01 1.14 -2.57
CA SER A 311 -1.22 2.31 -2.95
C SER A 311 -1.97 3.26 -3.90
N LEU A 312 -2.98 2.79 -4.63
CA LEU A 312 -3.82 3.66 -5.45
C LEU A 312 -4.64 4.64 -4.59
N TYR A 313 -4.99 4.27 -3.36
CA TYR A 313 -5.69 5.16 -2.42
C TYR A 313 -4.88 6.40 -2.05
N GLU A 314 -3.54 6.33 -2.09
CA GLU A 314 -2.67 7.50 -1.90
C GLU A 314 -2.95 8.60 -2.92
N LYS A 315 -3.50 8.25 -4.09
CA LYS A 315 -3.93 9.19 -5.14
C LYS A 315 -5.44 9.41 -5.16
N SER A 316 -6.23 8.38 -4.83
CA SER A 316 -7.69 8.41 -5.01
C SER A 316 -8.49 8.90 -3.79
N PHE A 317 -7.88 9.07 -2.61
CA PHE A 317 -8.60 9.47 -1.39
C PHE A 317 -9.34 10.82 -1.51
N HIS A 318 -8.84 11.74 -2.35
CA HIS A 318 -9.51 13.02 -2.62
C HIS A 318 -10.89 12.87 -3.26
N TRP A 319 -11.24 11.67 -3.72
CA TRP A 319 -12.48 11.35 -4.41
C TRP A 319 -13.40 10.48 -3.56
N ASP A 320 -13.12 10.29 -2.26
CA ASP A 320 -14.00 9.54 -1.36
C ASP A 320 -15.46 10.03 -1.44
N GLY A 321 -15.71 11.34 -1.57
CA GLY A 321 -17.06 11.89 -1.77
C GLY A 321 -17.74 11.41 -3.06
N SER A 322 -16.98 11.25 -4.15
CA SER A 322 -17.46 10.71 -5.42
C SER A 322 -17.80 9.22 -5.32
N TYR A 323 -16.90 8.43 -4.72
CA TYR A 323 -17.13 6.99 -4.53
C TYR A 323 -18.29 6.74 -3.55
N TYR A 324 -18.40 7.53 -2.49
CA TYR A 324 -19.52 7.51 -1.55
C TYR A 324 -20.83 7.82 -2.28
N THR A 325 -20.88 8.89 -3.07
CA THR A 325 -22.07 9.24 -3.86
C THR A 325 -22.44 8.13 -4.85
N ALA A 326 -21.44 7.51 -5.48
CA ALA A 326 -21.64 6.40 -6.40
C ALA A 326 -22.27 5.18 -5.73
N LEU A 327 -21.81 4.83 -4.52
CA LEU A 327 -22.39 3.75 -3.73
C LEU A 327 -23.84 4.03 -3.34
N TYR A 328 -24.15 5.25 -2.91
CA TYR A 328 -25.54 5.63 -2.56
C TYR A 328 -26.46 5.71 -3.79
N LEU A 329 -25.94 6.13 -4.95
CA LEU A 329 -26.68 6.02 -6.20
C LEU A 329 -26.96 4.55 -6.52
N ALA A 330 -25.97 3.65 -6.38
CA ALA A 330 -26.16 2.22 -6.59
C ALA A 330 -27.25 1.65 -5.68
N GLU A 331 -27.26 2.05 -4.40
CA GLU A 331 -28.30 1.64 -3.45
C GLU A 331 -29.68 2.17 -3.88
N HIS A 332 -29.77 3.45 -4.24
CA HIS A 332 -31.00 4.09 -4.69
C HIS A 332 -31.55 3.40 -5.95
N LEU A 333 -30.67 2.99 -6.86
CA LEU A 333 -31.01 2.23 -8.06
C LEU A 333 -31.25 0.74 -7.80
N LEU A 334 -31.21 0.29 -6.55
CA LEU A 334 -31.40 -1.11 -6.15
C LEU A 334 -30.42 -2.05 -6.87
N ALA A 335 -29.17 -1.61 -7.05
CA ALA A 335 -28.14 -2.43 -7.66
C ALA A 335 -27.79 -3.63 -6.74
N ASP A 336 -27.61 -4.80 -7.35
CA ASP A 336 -27.07 -6.01 -6.69
C ASP A 336 -25.65 -6.35 -7.19
N GLY A 337 -25.19 -5.65 -8.23
CA GLY A 337 -23.82 -5.71 -8.75
C GLY A 337 -23.25 -4.34 -9.12
N ILE A 338 -21.96 -4.16 -8.91
CA ILE A 338 -21.19 -3.03 -9.43
C ILE A 338 -19.99 -3.56 -10.22
N LEU A 339 -19.85 -3.05 -11.44
CA LEU A 339 -18.72 -3.34 -12.32
C LEU A 339 -17.83 -2.10 -12.43
N CYS A 340 -16.59 -2.19 -11.96
CA CYS A 340 -15.65 -1.08 -11.88
C CYS A 340 -14.66 -1.11 -13.05
N TYR A 341 -14.40 0.06 -13.65
CA TYR A 341 -13.36 0.26 -14.66
C TYR A 341 -12.56 1.51 -14.39
N GLY A 342 -11.23 1.39 -14.34
CA GLY A 342 -10.33 2.51 -14.04
C GLY A 342 -10.61 3.17 -12.69
N ALA A 343 -11.36 2.49 -11.81
CA ALA A 343 -11.75 2.95 -10.48
C ALA A 343 -11.02 2.13 -9.42
N ASN A 344 -10.77 2.74 -8.26
CA ASN A 344 -10.15 2.04 -7.14
C ASN A 344 -11.15 1.07 -6.49
N LEU A 345 -11.10 -0.20 -6.90
CA LEU A 345 -12.00 -1.25 -6.41
C LEU A 345 -11.97 -1.36 -4.88
N VAL A 346 -10.78 -1.39 -4.28
CA VAL A 346 -10.59 -1.53 -2.82
C VAL A 346 -11.22 -0.38 -2.05
N GLN A 347 -11.14 0.85 -2.58
CA GLN A 347 -11.79 2.02 -1.98
C GLN A 347 -13.31 1.84 -1.94
N LEU A 348 -13.91 1.38 -3.05
CA LEU A 348 -15.35 1.17 -3.14
C LEU A 348 -15.82 0.00 -2.27
N GLU A 349 -15.06 -1.10 -2.22
CA GLU A 349 -15.32 -2.24 -1.34
C GLU A 349 -15.30 -1.83 0.13
N ASN A 350 -14.30 -1.06 0.56
CA ASN A 350 -14.22 -0.55 1.93
C ASN A 350 -15.39 0.39 2.25
N LEU A 351 -15.84 1.23 1.31
CA LEU A 351 -17.03 2.06 1.50
C LEU A 351 -18.30 1.22 1.63
N ALA A 352 -18.48 0.24 0.73
CA ALA A 352 -19.63 -0.66 0.76
C ALA A 352 -19.71 -1.45 2.07
N LYS A 353 -18.57 -1.90 2.58
CA LYS A 353 -18.48 -2.60 3.85
C LYS A 353 -19.01 -1.79 5.05
N ILE A 354 -18.87 -0.46 5.01
CA ILE A 354 -19.27 0.44 6.09
C ILE A 354 -20.70 0.98 5.89
N HIS A 355 -21.04 1.34 4.65
CA HIS A 355 -22.24 2.13 4.36
C HIS A 355 -23.34 1.35 3.65
N TRP A 356 -23.04 0.19 3.06
CA TRP A 356 -24.07 -0.60 2.39
C TRP A 356 -25.05 -1.19 3.41
N PRO A 357 -26.37 -1.18 3.15
CA PRO A 357 -27.35 -1.64 4.12
C PRO A 357 -27.15 -3.09 4.54
N HIS A 358 -27.21 -3.33 5.85
CA HIS A 358 -27.10 -4.67 6.42
C HIS A 358 -28.18 -5.60 5.85
N GLY A 359 -27.78 -6.82 5.48
CA GLY A 359 -28.68 -7.84 4.91
C GLY A 359 -28.95 -7.70 3.40
N LYS A 360 -28.50 -6.62 2.74
CA LYS A 360 -28.50 -6.54 1.27
C LYS A 360 -27.18 -7.08 0.71
N THR A 361 -27.25 -7.98 -0.26
CA THR A 361 -26.07 -8.48 -0.97
C THR A 361 -25.67 -7.52 -2.08
N LEU A 362 -24.39 -7.16 -2.13
CA LEU A 362 -23.79 -6.40 -3.23
C LEU A 362 -22.48 -7.08 -3.64
N LYS A 363 -22.35 -7.38 -4.93
CA LYS A 363 -21.09 -7.85 -5.51
C LYS A 363 -20.41 -6.70 -6.25
N ILE A 364 -19.18 -6.38 -5.87
CA ILE A 364 -18.35 -5.37 -6.53
C ILE A 364 -17.16 -6.09 -7.14
N THR A 365 -16.84 -5.81 -8.40
CA THR A 365 -15.75 -6.49 -9.12
C THR A 365 -15.32 -5.69 -10.34
N GLN A 366 -14.17 -6.08 -10.90
CA GLN A 366 -13.70 -5.65 -12.21
C GLN A 366 -13.92 -6.72 -13.28
N ASP A 367 -14.21 -7.97 -12.88
CA ASP A 367 -14.45 -9.09 -13.77
C ASP A 367 -15.95 -9.25 -14.07
N PRO A 368 -16.40 -9.04 -15.33
CA PRO A 368 -17.78 -9.25 -15.72
C PRO A 368 -18.29 -10.68 -15.42
N GLU A 369 -17.42 -11.69 -15.42
CA GLU A 369 -17.81 -13.09 -15.19
C GLU A 369 -18.38 -13.31 -13.79
N GLU A 370 -17.88 -12.59 -12.79
CA GLU A 370 -18.37 -12.66 -11.42
C GLU A 370 -19.74 -12.00 -11.22
N LEU A 371 -20.26 -11.29 -12.23
CA LEU A 371 -21.57 -10.62 -12.19
C LEU A 371 -22.68 -11.34 -12.98
N LYS A 372 -22.43 -12.56 -13.44
CA LYS A 372 -23.38 -13.31 -14.26
C LYS A 372 -24.72 -13.58 -13.57
N GLU A 373 -24.73 -13.71 -12.25
CA GLU A 373 -25.93 -14.04 -11.47
C GLU A 373 -26.75 -12.80 -11.07
N GLN A 374 -26.12 -11.62 -11.10
CA GLN A 374 -26.67 -10.33 -10.72
C GLN A 374 -27.69 -9.86 -11.77
N LYS A 375 -28.69 -9.11 -11.33
CA LYS A 375 -29.82 -8.66 -12.17
C LYS A 375 -29.80 -7.17 -12.45
N ARG A 376 -29.18 -6.38 -11.58
CA ARG A 376 -29.18 -4.92 -11.61
C ARG A 376 -27.75 -4.42 -11.39
N ILE A 377 -27.05 -4.25 -12.50
CA ILE A 377 -25.62 -3.95 -12.51
C ILE A 377 -25.39 -2.47 -12.83
N LEU A 378 -24.71 -1.75 -11.93
CA LEU A 378 -24.23 -0.40 -12.21
C LEU A 378 -22.77 -0.47 -12.67
N GLN A 379 -22.45 0.15 -13.81
CA GLN A 379 -21.05 0.36 -14.19
C GLN A 379 -20.54 1.65 -13.56
N ILE A 380 -19.40 1.58 -12.87
CA ILE A 380 -18.66 2.75 -12.38
C ILE A 380 -17.37 2.84 -13.18
N ARG A 381 -17.20 3.96 -13.88
CA ARG A 381 -16.01 4.27 -14.65
C ARG A 381 -15.31 5.45 -14.01
N ASP A 382 -14.03 5.27 -13.77
CA ASP A 382 -13.13 6.32 -13.39
C ASP A 382 -11.90 6.25 -14.29
N ASP A 383 -11.02 7.23 -14.16
CA ASP A 383 -9.91 7.44 -15.08
C ASP A 383 -8.55 7.26 -14.40
N PHE A 384 -8.48 6.52 -13.30
CA PHE A 384 -7.21 6.05 -12.75
C PHE A 384 -6.59 5.00 -13.69
N ARG A 385 -5.28 5.11 -13.91
CA ARG A 385 -4.50 4.02 -14.47
C ARG A 385 -4.20 3.03 -13.34
N GLU A 386 -4.74 1.81 -13.42
CA GLU A 386 -4.17 0.72 -12.63
C GLU A 386 -2.75 0.46 -13.16
N GLY A 387 -1.78 0.78 -12.33
CA GLY A 387 -0.38 0.57 -12.63
C GLY A 387 -0.03 -0.92 -12.59
N LEU A 388 -0.39 -1.67 -13.63
CA LEU A 388 0.48 -2.72 -14.13
C LEU A 388 1.32 -2.09 -15.22
N TRP A 389 2.54 -1.69 -14.84
CA TRP A 389 3.53 -1.16 -15.76
C TRP A 389 3.81 -2.22 -16.84
N GLY A 390 3.49 -1.91 -18.10
CA GLY A 390 3.98 -2.70 -19.23
C GLY A 390 2.96 -3.24 -20.24
N THR A 391 1.67 -2.91 -20.16
CA THR A 391 0.72 -3.21 -21.24
C THR A 391 -0.01 -1.96 -21.71
N SER A 392 -0.39 -1.98 -23.00
CA SER A 392 -1.23 -1.01 -23.70
C SER A 392 -2.44 -0.55 -22.88
N GLU A 393 -3.04 0.58 -23.27
CA GLU A 393 -4.25 1.16 -22.67
C GLU A 393 -5.18 0.09 -22.09
N PRO A 394 -5.74 0.26 -20.88
CA PRO A 394 -6.62 -0.74 -20.29
C PRO A 394 -7.75 -1.03 -21.27
N GLU A 395 -7.68 -2.17 -21.94
CA GLU A 395 -8.76 -2.66 -22.79
C GLU A 395 -9.96 -2.84 -21.88
N TYR A 396 -11.04 -2.11 -22.15
CA TYR A 396 -12.30 -2.34 -21.46
C TYR A 396 -12.64 -3.82 -21.66
N PRO A 397 -12.83 -4.60 -20.58
CA PRO A 397 -13.07 -6.02 -20.73
C PRO A 397 -14.36 -6.24 -21.49
N ASP A 398 -14.40 -7.36 -22.20
CA ASP A 398 -15.52 -7.71 -23.06
C ASP A 398 -16.80 -7.92 -22.24
N ILE A 399 -17.66 -6.90 -22.24
CA ILE A 399 -18.97 -6.92 -21.58
C ILE A 399 -20.05 -7.65 -22.38
N SER A 400 -19.75 -8.17 -23.58
CA SER A 400 -20.73 -8.87 -24.43
C SER A 400 -21.36 -10.09 -23.74
N ARG A 401 -20.70 -10.59 -22.69
CA ARG A 401 -21.12 -11.74 -21.90
C ARG A 401 -22.17 -11.45 -20.84
N ILE A 402 -22.41 -10.17 -20.51
CA ILE A 402 -23.51 -9.74 -19.65
C ILE A 402 -24.61 -9.16 -20.55
N PRO A 403 -25.83 -9.70 -20.50
CA PRO A 403 -26.94 -9.15 -21.26
C PRO A 403 -27.19 -7.67 -20.96
N GLU A 404 -27.36 -6.84 -21.99
CA GLU A 404 -27.46 -5.38 -21.88
C GLU A 404 -28.60 -4.95 -20.94
N GLU A 405 -29.68 -5.72 -20.89
CA GLU A 405 -30.84 -5.48 -20.03
C GLU A 405 -30.53 -5.57 -18.54
N LYS A 406 -29.41 -6.15 -18.13
CA LYS A 406 -28.98 -6.17 -16.72
C LYS A 406 -28.34 -4.86 -16.28
N PHE A 407 -27.84 -4.06 -17.21
CA PHE A 407 -27.18 -2.80 -16.87
C PHE A 407 -28.19 -1.70 -16.56
N LEU A 408 -27.96 -1.02 -15.45
CA LEU A 408 -28.72 0.15 -15.02
C LEU A 408 -28.24 1.40 -15.77
N GLY A 409 -26.92 1.53 -15.92
CA GLY A 409 -26.29 2.72 -16.45
C GLY A 409 -24.78 2.69 -16.26
N ILE A 410 -24.13 3.76 -16.72
CA ILE A 410 -22.70 4.01 -16.56
C ILE A 410 -22.52 5.32 -15.82
N LEU A 411 -21.90 5.27 -14.63
CA LEU A 411 -21.52 6.43 -13.85
C LEU A 411 -20.04 6.75 -14.08
N TYR A 412 -19.74 7.96 -14.54
CA TYR A 412 -18.39 8.45 -14.75
C TYR A 412 -17.98 9.39 -13.61
N LEU A 413 -16.88 9.06 -12.91
CA LEU A 413 -16.37 9.86 -11.78
C LEU A 413 -15.39 10.95 -12.21
N ASN A 414 -14.56 10.68 -13.23
CA ASN A 414 -13.61 11.62 -13.85
C ASN A 414 -12.58 12.23 -12.88
N SER A 415 -12.01 11.41 -12.00
CA SER A 415 -11.04 11.82 -10.97
C SER A 415 -9.76 12.47 -11.52
N GLU A 416 -9.18 11.94 -12.59
CA GLU A 416 -8.03 12.49 -13.33
C GLU A 416 -8.43 13.46 -14.45
N LYS A 417 -9.73 13.80 -14.55
CA LYS A 417 -10.27 14.73 -15.54
C LYS A 417 -9.90 14.37 -16.98
N LYS A 418 -9.92 13.08 -17.33
CA LYS A 418 -9.75 12.60 -18.71
C LYS A 418 -11.03 12.72 -19.53
N TYR A 419 -12.19 12.76 -18.87
CA TYR A 419 -13.50 12.92 -19.51
C TYR A 419 -13.77 11.90 -20.64
N SER A 420 -13.46 10.62 -20.39
CA SER A 420 -13.58 9.53 -21.37
C SER A 420 -15.01 9.29 -21.88
N MET A 421 -16.02 9.86 -21.22
CA MET A 421 -17.42 9.77 -21.62
C MET A 421 -17.81 10.63 -22.83
N TYR A 422 -16.94 11.54 -23.29
CA TYR A 422 -17.24 12.42 -24.42
C TYR A 422 -16.25 12.26 -25.57
N GLN A 423 -16.75 11.84 -26.73
CA GLN A 423 -16.01 11.84 -28.00
C GLN A 423 -16.57 12.89 -28.98
N PRO A 424 -15.74 13.46 -29.88
CA PRO A 424 -16.23 14.39 -30.89
C PRO A 424 -17.32 13.74 -31.74
N GLY A 425 -18.46 14.42 -31.90
CA GLY A 425 -19.61 13.87 -32.62
C GLY A 425 -20.60 13.07 -31.76
N GLU A 426 -20.30 12.79 -30.48
CA GLU A 426 -21.23 12.11 -29.55
C GLU A 426 -22.00 13.10 -28.66
N LYS A 427 -22.28 14.31 -29.15
CA LYS A 427 -22.89 15.40 -28.36
C LYS A 427 -24.26 15.01 -27.81
N GLU A 428 -25.10 14.40 -28.64
CA GLU A 428 -26.45 13.97 -28.28
C GLU A 428 -26.43 12.89 -27.18
N LYS A 429 -25.50 11.93 -27.28
CA LYS A 429 -25.29 10.90 -26.25
C LYS A 429 -24.85 11.52 -24.92
N PHE A 430 -23.98 12.52 -24.97
CA PHE A 430 -23.57 13.26 -23.78
C PHE A 430 -24.74 14.00 -23.14
N PHE A 431 -25.56 14.74 -23.90
CA PHE A 431 -26.74 15.43 -23.37
C PHE A 431 -27.83 14.50 -22.81
N ARG A 432 -27.78 13.19 -23.08
CA ARG A 432 -28.64 12.21 -22.42
C ARG A 432 -28.19 11.86 -21.00
N MET A 433 -26.98 12.24 -20.58
CA MET A 433 -26.47 12.00 -19.23
C MET A 433 -27.10 12.95 -18.20
N ILE A 434 -27.11 12.49 -16.95
CA ILE A 434 -27.53 13.26 -15.78
C ILE A 434 -26.27 13.66 -15.01
N PRO A 435 -25.96 14.97 -14.88
CA PRO A 435 -24.83 15.42 -14.07
C PRO A 435 -25.21 15.46 -12.59
N PHE A 436 -24.32 14.93 -11.73
CA PHE A 436 -24.39 15.07 -10.28
C PHE A 436 -23.26 15.97 -9.82
N ARG A 437 -23.59 17.20 -9.39
CA ARG A 437 -22.62 18.10 -8.77
C ARG A 437 -22.59 17.85 -7.27
N ILE A 438 -21.46 17.37 -6.78
CA ILE A 438 -21.26 17.06 -5.38
C ILE A 438 -20.34 18.10 -4.74
N ARG A 439 -20.67 18.49 -3.51
CA ARG A 439 -19.90 19.42 -2.69
C ARG A 439 -19.37 18.70 -1.46
N GLU A 440 -18.05 18.71 -1.33
CA GLU A 440 -17.32 18.18 -0.19
C GLU A 440 -16.47 19.31 0.41
N LYS A 441 -16.95 19.90 1.51
CA LYS A 441 -16.37 21.12 2.11
C LYS A 441 -16.25 22.24 1.05
N GLU A 442 -15.04 22.61 0.67
CA GLU A 442 -14.74 23.65 -0.32
C GLU A 442 -14.53 23.08 -1.74
N LYS A 443 -14.49 21.76 -1.89
CA LYS A 443 -14.31 21.09 -3.18
C LYS A 443 -15.65 20.78 -3.83
N ASN A 444 -15.69 20.90 -5.15
CA ASN A 444 -16.81 20.48 -5.96
C ASN A 444 -16.33 19.48 -7.00
N HIS A 445 -17.09 18.40 -7.17
CA HIS A 445 -16.86 17.39 -8.19
C HIS A 445 -18.13 17.21 -9.02
N THR A 446 -17.98 16.82 -10.28
CA THR A 446 -19.12 16.55 -11.16
C THR A 446 -19.02 15.14 -11.69
N LEU A 447 -20.01 14.33 -11.36
CA LEU A 447 -20.17 12.97 -11.89
C LEU A 447 -21.17 13.02 -13.05
N TYR A 448 -21.03 12.14 -14.03
CA TYR A 448 -21.97 12.05 -15.15
C TYR A 448 -22.55 10.65 -15.22
N PHE A 449 -23.87 10.53 -15.16
CA PHE A 449 -24.55 9.25 -15.21
C PHE A 449 -25.30 9.09 -16.52
N TYR A 450 -24.97 8.04 -17.26
CA TYR A 450 -25.68 7.63 -18.47
C TYR A 450 -26.66 6.49 -18.13
N PRO A 451 -27.97 6.76 -18.01
CA PRO A 451 -28.97 5.73 -17.74
C PRO A 451 -29.24 4.88 -18.99
N MET A 452 -29.31 3.55 -18.85
CA MET A 452 -29.67 2.64 -19.95
C MET A 452 -31.18 2.51 -20.17
N LYS A 453 -31.98 2.82 -19.14
CA LYS A 453 -33.44 2.69 -19.15
C LYS A 453 -34.11 3.95 -18.64
N GLU A 454 -35.32 4.23 -19.12
CA GLU A 454 -36.08 5.41 -18.71
C GLU A 454 -36.50 5.36 -17.23
N GLU A 455 -36.84 4.17 -16.72
CA GLU A 455 -37.08 3.96 -15.28
C GLU A 455 -35.87 4.40 -14.45
N VAL A 456 -34.66 4.01 -14.88
CA VAL A 456 -33.41 4.33 -14.18
C VAL A 456 -33.09 5.83 -14.27
N ARG A 457 -33.40 6.49 -15.41
CA ARG A 457 -33.32 7.95 -15.53
C ARG A 457 -34.17 8.63 -14.48
N ASN A 458 -35.44 8.25 -14.36
CA ASN A 458 -36.37 8.83 -13.39
C ASN A 458 -35.88 8.64 -11.94
N MET A 459 -35.37 7.46 -11.61
CA MET A 459 -34.77 7.21 -10.29
C MET A 459 -33.55 8.11 -10.03
N ALA A 460 -32.65 8.24 -11.00
CA ALA A 460 -31.46 9.09 -10.88
C ALA A 460 -31.80 10.60 -10.76
N GLU A 461 -32.83 11.07 -11.47
CA GLU A 461 -33.33 12.45 -11.34
C GLU A 461 -34.04 12.70 -10.00
N MET A 462 -34.66 11.68 -9.40
CA MET A 462 -35.16 11.77 -8.03
C MET A 462 -34.01 11.83 -7.03
N PHE A 463 -32.97 11.00 -7.22
CA PHE A 463 -31.77 10.97 -6.38
C PHE A 463 -31.09 12.34 -6.29
N SER A 464 -30.99 13.09 -7.41
CA SER A 464 -30.41 14.45 -7.40
C SER A 464 -31.23 15.47 -6.61
N LYS A 465 -32.53 15.22 -6.40
CA LYS A 465 -33.45 16.07 -5.63
C LYS A 465 -33.52 15.66 -4.16
N THR A 466 -33.52 14.37 -3.88
CA THR A 466 -33.54 13.85 -2.50
C THR A 466 -32.20 14.04 -1.80
N GLY A 467 -31.10 14.00 -2.56
CA GLY A 467 -29.75 14.13 -2.04
C GLY A 467 -29.33 12.95 -1.16
N LEU A 468 -28.28 13.18 -0.38
CA LEU A 468 -27.76 12.26 0.63
C LEU A 468 -28.30 12.62 2.01
N SER A 469 -28.15 11.72 2.99
CA SER A 469 -28.49 12.00 4.38
C SER A 469 -27.82 13.29 4.87
N GLY A 470 -28.50 14.06 5.74
CA GLY A 470 -27.95 15.31 6.29
C GLY A 470 -26.70 15.12 7.19
N GLN A 471 -26.37 13.88 7.55
CA GLN A 471 -25.13 13.52 8.25
C GLN A 471 -24.02 13.06 7.30
N ALA A 472 -24.27 12.98 5.99
CA ALA A 472 -23.28 12.56 5.02
C ALA A 472 -22.13 13.59 4.92
N PRO A 473 -20.89 13.14 4.69
CA PRO A 473 -19.72 14.02 4.56
C PRO A 473 -19.71 14.83 3.26
N VAL A 474 -20.62 14.52 2.33
CA VAL A 474 -20.78 15.13 1.01
C VAL A 474 -22.26 15.38 0.74
N SER A 475 -22.56 16.45 0.00
CA SER A 475 -23.93 16.82 -0.41
C SER A 475 -24.06 16.90 -1.92
N ILE A 476 -25.24 16.61 -2.46
CA ILE A 476 -25.57 16.78 -3.88
C ILE A 476 -26.27 18.11 -4.07
N GLU A 477 -25.78 18.92 -5.00
CA GLU A 477 -26.39 20.21 -5.33
C GLU A 477 -27.61 20.02 -6.24
N THR A 478 -28.76 20.54 -5.81
CA THR A 478 -29.93 20.62 -6.68
C THR A 478 -29.72 21.71 -7.73
N MET A 479 -29.76 21.33 -9.01
CA MET A 479 -29.55 22.23 -10.15
C MET A 479 -30.86 22.45 -10.92
N SER A 480 -31.09 23.70 -11.35
CA SER A 480 -32.11 24.04 -12.36
C SER A 480 -31.71 23.54 -13.75
N ASP A 481 -32.65 23.45 -14.68
CA ASP A 481 -32.40 23.03 -16.07
C ASP A 481 -31.31 23.86 -16.76
N SER A 482 -31.29 25.17 -16.51
CA SER A 482 -30.24 26.07 -17.01
C SER A 482 -28.86 25.72 -16.44
N GLN A 483 -28.77 25.41 -15.15
CA GLN A 483 -27.52 25.02 -14.49
C GLN A 483 -27.06 23.63 -14.96
N ILE A 484 -27.98 22.68 -15.15
CA ILE A 484 -27.69 21.39 -15.75
C ILE A 484 -27.07 21.60 -17.14
N ARG A 485 -27.69 22.43 -17.99
CA ARG A 485 -27.18 22.71 -19.33
C ARG A 485 -25.79 23.35 -19.31
N ILE A 486 -25.53 24.28 -18.39
CA ILE A 486 -24.19 24.86 -18.19
C ILE A 486 -23.19 23.78 -17.78
N CYS A 487 -23.53 22.94 -16.80
CA CYS A 487 -22.68 21.86 -16.31
C CYS A 487 -22.32 20.84 -17.41
N MET A 488 -23.26 20.56 -18.31
CA MET A 488 -23.00 19.73 -19.50
C MET A 488 -22.02 20.43 -20.46
N LEU A 489 -22.18 21.72 -20.72
CA LEU A 489 -21.26 22.47 -21.58
C LEU A 489 -19.85 22.57 -20.98
N GLU A 490 -19.75 22.77 -19.66
CA GLU A 490 -18.47 22.74 -18.92
C GLU A 490 -17.77 21.39 -19.09
N GLY A 491 -18.52 20.28 -19.03
CA GLY A 491 -17.97 18.94 -19.26
C GLY A 491 -17.43 18.74 -20.67
N ILE A 492 -18.18 19.19 -21.69
CA ILE A 492 -17.73 19.13 -23.10
C ILE A 492 -16.47 19.98 -23.30
N LEU A 493 -16.44 21.19 -22.72
CA LEU A 493 -15.30 22.09 -22.82
C LEU A 493 -14.06 21.44 -22.20
N ALA A 494 -14.18 20.93 -20.98
CA ALA A 494 -13.07 20.30 -20.26
C ALA A 494 -12.55 19.05 -20.99
N ALA A 495 -13.44 18.22 -21.55
CA ALA A 495 -13.06 17.07 -22.37
C ALA A 495 -12.30 17.49 -23.65
N THR A 496 -12.73 18.58 -24.29
CA THR A 496 -12.11 19.11 -25.50
C THR A 496 -10.74 19.72 -25.21
N GLU A 497 -10.61 20.50 -24.14
CA GLU A 497 -9.35 21.08 -23.67
C GLU A 497 -8.33 19.98 -23.33
N LYS A 498 -8.76 18.93 -22.61
CA LYS A 498 -7.89 17.81 -22.24
C LYS A 498 -7.32 17.11 -23.47
N ARG A 499 -8.17 16.77 -24.44
CA ARG A 499 -7.74 16.15 -25.69
C ARG A 499 -6.79 17.03 -26.50
N LEU A 500 -7.05 18.34 -26.54
CA LEU A 500 -6.16 19.28 -27.22
C LEU A 500 -4.78 19.34 -26.56
N LEU A 501 -4.72 19.31 -25.23
CA LEU A 501 -3.45 19.21 -24.50
C LEU A 501 -2.72 17.89 -24.78
N GLU A 502 -3.44 16.77 -24.82
CA GLU A 502 -2.87 15.46 -25.18
C GLU A 502 -2.27 15.47 -26.59
N TYR A 503 -2.97 16.02 -27.59
CA TYR A 503 -2.42 16.17 -28.94
C TYR A 503 -1.16 17.03 -28.99
N ILE A 504 -1.12 18.13 -28.23
CA ILE A 504 0.07 18.99 -28.13
C ILE A 504 1.24 18.22 -27.51
N GLU A 505 0.99 17.40 -26.49
CA GLU A 505 2.01 16.61 -25.81
C GLU A 505 2.55 15.49 -26.72
N THR A 506 1.66 14.73 -27.36
CA THR A 506 2.05 13.70 -28.33
C THR A 506 2.80 14.30 -29.53
N GLU A 507 2.41 15.47 -30.03
CA GLU A 507 3.15 16.14 -31.10
C GLU A 507 4.58 16.53 -30.66
N LYS A 508 4.74 17.01 -29.42
CA LYS A 508 6.06 17.31 -28.86
C LYS A 508 6.93 16.07 -28.70
N GLU A 509 6.35 14.97 -28.21
CA GLU A 509 7.05 13.68 -28.09
C GLU A 509 7.49 13.16 -29.45
N LEU A 510 6.59 13.12 -30.44
CA LEU A 510 6.90 12.70 -31.80
C LEU A 510 7.97 13.57 -32.46
N ARG A 511 7.93 14.90 -32.24
CA ARG A 511 8.98 15.81 -32.73
C ARG A 511 10.34 15.49 -32.10
N LYS A 512 10.37 15.23 -30.79
CA LYS A 512 11.59 14.86 -30.07
C LYS A 512 12.12 13.50 -30.54
N GLU A 513 11.26 12.50 -30.73
CA GLU A 513 11.64 11.20 -31.28
C GLU A 513 12.19 11.33 -32.71
N LEU A 514 11.56 12.15 -33.56
CA LEU A 514 12.04 12.46 -34.91
C LEU A 514 13.42 13.15 -34.89
N GLU A 515 13.67 14.06 -33.95
CA GLU A 515 14.97 14.70 -33.77
C GLU A 515 16.03 13.70 -33.28
N GLU A 516 15.70 12.83 -32.33
CA GLU A 516 16.60 11.79 -31.84
C GLU A 516 16.91 10.73 -32.92
N LEU A 517 15.93 10.37 -33.75
CA LEU A 517 16.12 9.48 -34.90
C LEU A 517 16.99 10.13 -35.98
N LYS A 518 16.80 11.43 -36.27
CA LYS A 518 17.68 12.20 -37.17
C LYS A 518 19.11 12.35 -36.65
N GLN A 519 19.30 12.35 -35.32
CA GLN A 519 20.63 12.37 -34.71
C GLN A 519 21.30 10.99 -34.69
N LYS A 520 20.53 9.90 -34.66
CA LYS A 520 21.03 8.50 -34.65
C LYS A 520 21.17 7.87 -36.04
N GLY A 521 20.49 8.39 -37.06
CA GLY A 521 20.59 7.96 -38.46
C GLY A 521 21.10 9.08 -39.35
N GLY A 522 22.29 8.90 -39.93
CA GLY A 522 22.77 9.74 -41.02
C GLY A 522 21.79 9.79 -42.18
N SER A 523 21.80 10.91 -42.92
CA SER A 523 20.94 11.25 -44.06
C SER A 523 20.52 10.09 -44.97
N PRO A 524 19.32 10.19 -45.59
CA PRO A 524 18.72 9.14 -46.42
C PRO A 524 19.61 8.58 -47.52
#